data_AF-A0A4U1ILH5-F1
#
_entry.id   AF-A0A4U1ILH5-F1
#
_cell.length_a   1.000
_cell.length_b   1.000
_cell.length_c   1.000
_cell.angle_alpha   90.00
_cell.angle_beta   90.00
_cell.angle_gamma   90.00
#
_symmetry.space_group_name_H-M   'P 1'
#
loop_
_entity.id
_entity.type
_entity.pdbx_description
1 polymer ?
#
loop_
_entity_poly.entity_id
_entity_poly.type
_entity_poly.pdbx_seq_one_letter_code
_entity_poly.pdbx_strand_id
1 'polypeptide(L)'
;MSAKDITALLDELSPAGLASVEAFARQVRDLERRGVQPLSGLAREDFAARVQAAANSSRNAWPTSGSDKVFVSVLFAELAASGATVGIDLDAFKACLLEAHRARLLSLSRCDLVEAASAADVEASVIRYLSAEFHVVMRART
;
A
#
# COMPACT_ATOMS: atom_id res chain seq x y z
N MET A 1 10.69 19.51 6.76
CA MET A 1 11.17 19.15 8.11
C MET A 1 12.68 19.23 8.10
N SER A 2 13.27 20.04 8.98
CA SER A 2 14.73 20.24 9.08
C SER A 2 15.37 19.15 9.94
N ALA A 3 16.68 18.92 9.77
CA ALA A 3 17.44 18.03 10.65
C ALA A 3 17.34 18.45 12.12
N LYS A 4 17.25 19.76 12.40
CA LYS A 4 17.03 20.30 13.75
C LYS A 4 15.67 19.90 14.34
N ASP A 5 14.63 19.86 13.51
CA ASP A 5 13.28 19.50 13.95
C ASP A 5 13.24 18.02 14.37
N ILE A 6 13.97 17.17 13.65
CA ILE A 6 14.09 15.74 13.98
C ILE A 6 14.82 15.55 15.30
N THR A 7 15.95 16.24 15.52
CA THR A 7 16.71 16.12 16.78
C THR A 7 15.90 16.53 17.99
N ALA A 8 15.19 17.67 17.92
CA ALA A 8 14.34 18.12 19.02
C ALA A 8 13.24 17.10 19.36
N LEU A 9 12.64 16.48 18.34
CA LEU A 9 11.58 15.49 18.52
C LEU A 9 12.11 14.17 19.11
N LEU A 10 13.35 13.80 18.81
CA LEU A 10 14.01 12.62 19.40
C LEU A 10 14.38 12.84 20.87
N ASP A 11 14.75 14.06 21.26
CA ASP A 11 15.09 14.41 22.65
C ASP A 11 13.87 14.34 23.59
N GLU A 12 12.66 14.47 23.05
CA GLU A 12 11.40 14.32 23.79
C GLU A 12 10.98 12.86 24.01
N LEU A 13 11.62 11.90 23.33
CA LEU A 13 11.26 10.49 23.44
C LEU A 13 11.83 9.84 24.70
N SER A 14 11.06 8.94 25.29
CA SER A 14 11.59 8.02 26.31
C SER A 14 12.66 7.10 25.70
N PRO A 15 13.53 6.48 26.52
CA PRO A 15 14.51 5.50 26.01
C PRO A 15 13.88 4.36 25.20
N ALA A 16 12.67 3.92 25.57
CA ALA A 16 11.93 2.92 24.82
C ALA A 16 11.45 3.46 23.45
N GLY A 17 11.02 4.72 23.40
CA GLY A 17 10.67 5.40 22.16
C GLY A 17 11.87 5.52 21.22
N LEU A 18 13.02 5.97 21.74
CA LEU A 18 14.25 6.08 20.96
C LEU A 18 14.72 4.71 20.43
N ALA A 19 14.67 3.66 21.26
CA ALA A 19 14.99 2.30 20.83
C ALA A 19 14.07 1.80 19.69
N SER A 20 12.80 2.20 19.72
CA SER A 20 11.83 1.87 18.67
C SER A 20 12.16 2.58 17.36
N VAL A 21 12.54 3.86 17.42
CA VAL A 21 13.00 4.62 16.25
C VAL A 21 14.28 4.03 15.68
N GLU A 22 15.26 3.66 16.52
CA GLU A 22 16.48 3.01 16.06
C GLU A 22 16.21 1.67 15.36
N ALA A 23 15.32 0.84 15.94
CA ALA A 23 14.94 -0.44 15.35
C ALA A 23 14.29 -0.24 13.98
N PHE A 24 13.36 0.72 13.88
CA PHE A 24 12.73 1.08 12.61
C PHE A 24 13.77 1.57 11.59
N ALA A 25 14.68 2.46 11.98
CA ALA A 25 15.73 2.96 11.10
C ALA A 25 16.69 1.85 10.63
N ARG A 26 16.98 0.84 11.47
CA ARG A 26 17.72 -0.35 11.04
C ARG A 26 16.94 -1.16 10.01
N GLN A 27 15.65 -1.39 10.25
CA GLN A 27 14.80 -2.14 9.33
C GLN A 27 14.71 -1.45 7.96
N VAL A 28 14.50 -0.13 7.91
CA VAL A 28 14.47 0.64 6.65
C VAL A 28 15.79 0.51 5.90
N ARG A 29 16.94 0.68 6.58
CA ARG A 29 18.25 0.50 5.95
C ARG A 29 18.47 -0.91 5.40
N ASP A 30 18.01 -1.94 6.10
CA ASP A 30 18.14 -3.33 5.64
C ASP A 30 17.30 -3.58 4.38
N LEU A 31 16.12 -2.95 4.27
CA LEU A 31 15.29 -2.98 3.06
C LEU A 31 15.96 -2.26 1.90
N GLU A 32 16.51 -1.07 2.13
CA GLU A 32 17.24 -0.30 1.12
C GLU A 32 18.43 -1.09 0.57
N ARG A 33 19.21 -1.77 1.44
CA ARG A 33 20.30 -2.66 0.99
C ARG A 33 19.82 -3.83 0.13
N ARG A 34 18.58 -4.26 0.31
CA ARG A 34 17.93 -5.31 -0.52
C ARG A 34 17.30 -4.73 -1.79
N GLY A 35 17.41 -3.42 -2.02
CA GLY A 35 16.74 -2.73 -3.14
C GLY A 35 15.23 -2.62 -2.97
N VAL A 36 14.71 -2.82 -1.75
CA VAL A 36 13.29 -2.65 -1.44
C VAL A 36 13.08 -1.24 -0.91
N GLN A 37 12.46 -0.39 -1.72
CA GLN A 37 12.00 0.93 -1.26
C GLN A 37 10.62 0.79 -0.59
N PRO A 38 10.46 1.20 0.68
CA PRO A 38 9.16 1.23 1.32
C PRO A 38 8.20 2.18 0.60
N LEU A 39 6.91 1.87 0.63
CA LEU A 39 5.85 2.72 0.09
C LEU A 39 5.62 3.97 0.95
N SER A 40 5.97 3.90 2.23
CA SER A 40 5.86 5.03 3.16
C SER A 40 6.72 6.20 2.71
N GLY A 41 6.11 7.37 2.55
CA GLY A 41 6.83 8.60 2.18
C GLY A 41 7.17 8.74 0.70
N LEU A 42 6.73 7.82 -0.17
CA LEU A 42 6.83 8.02 -1.62
C LEU A 42 5.97 9.20 -2.09
N ALA A 43 6.44 9.88 -3.13
CA ALA A 43 5.59 10.77 -3.90
C ALA A 43 4.43 9.96 -4.50
N ARG A 44 3.29 10.62 -4.72
CA ARG A 44 2.06 9.95 -5.14
C ARG A 44 2.22 9.22 -6.48
N GLU A 45 2.99 9.79 -7.41
CA GLU A 45 3.29 9.23 -8.73
C GLU A 45 4.12 7.94 -8.60
N ASP A 46 5.16 7.96 -7.77
CA ASP A 46 6.00 6.80 -7.49
C ASP A 46 5.24 5.70 -6.75
N PHE A 47 4.42 6.09 -5.77
CA PHE A 47 3.50 5.19 -5.08
C PHE A 47 2.57 4.49 -6.08
N ALA A 48 1.91 5.26 -6.95
CA ALA A 48 0.97 4.71 -7.93
C ALA A 48 1.67 3.77 -8.92
N ALA A 49 2.84 4.15 -9.44
CA ALA A 49 3.63 3.31 -10.35
C ALA A 49 4.05 2.00 -9.67
N ARG A 50 4.47 2.06 -8.40
CA ARG A 50 4.90 0.88 -7.65
C ARG A 50 3.73 -0.08 -7.37
N VAL A 51 2.59 0.45 -6.94
CA VAL A 51 1.36 -0.33 -6.75
C VAL A 51 0.91 -0.94 -8.07
N GLN A 52 0.93 -0.20 -9.17
CA GLN A 52 0.53 -0.70 -10.48
C GLN A 52 1.44 -1.83 -10.96
N ALA A 53 2.76 -1.70 -10.76
CA ALA A 53 3.72 -2.77 -11.08
C ALA A 53 3.45 -4.04 -10.25
N ALA A 54 3.13 -3.88 -8.96
CA ALA A 54 2.76 -4.99 -8.09
C ALA A 54 1.43 -5.64 -8.54
N ALA A 55 0.39 -4.85 -8.82
CA ALA A 55 -0.89 -5.34 -9.33
C ALA A 55 -0.71 -6.08 -10.66
N ASN A 56 0.14 -5.57 -11.56
CA ASN A 56 0.45 -6.21 -12.83
C ASN A 56 1.21 -7.52 -12.68
N SER A 57 1.98 -7.69 -11.59
CA SER A 57 2.78 -8.89 -11.31
C SER A 57 2.08 -9.88 -10.38
N SER A 58 0.95 -9.49 -9.78
CA SER A 58 0.22 -10.29 -8.82
C SER A 58 -0.26 -11.59 -9.44
N ARG A 59 0.05 -12.71 -8.78
CA ARG A 59 -0.40 -14.06 -9.18
C ARG A 59 -1.74 -14.42 -8.56
N ASN A 60 -2.16 -13.67 -7.55
CA ASN A 60 -3.44 -13.82 -6.87
C ASN A 60 -4.50 -12.86 -7.44
N ALA A 61 -4.35 -12.51 -8.73
CA ALA A 61 -5.40 -11.85 -9.48
C ALA A 61 -6.65 -12.73 -9.49
N TRP A 62 -7.80 -12.08 -9.67
CA TRP A 62 -9.10 -12.71 -9.54
C TRP A 62 -9.22 -14.03 -10.36
N PRO A 63 -9.79 -15.11 -9.78
CA PRO A 63 -9.66 -16.49 -10.29
C PRO A 63 -10.34 -16.75 -11.64
N THR A 64 -11.19 -15.84 -12.12
CA THR A 64 -11.73 -15.92 -13.48
C THR A 64 -10.65 -15.51 -14.47
N SER A 65 -10.23 -16.45 -15.33
CA SER A 65 -9.23 -16.23 -16.38
C SER A 65 -9.50 -14.95 -17.18
N GLY A 66 -8.55 -14.01 -17.18
CA GLY A 66 -8.64 -12.76 -17.93
C GLY A 66 -9.15 -11.55 -17.14
N SER A 67 -9.28 -11.65 -15.82
CA SER A 67 -9.69 -10.51 -15.00
C SER A 67 -8.50 -9.60 -14.64
N ASP A 68 -8.59 -8.35 -15.07
CA ASP A 68 -7.63 -7.28 -14.78
C ASP A 68 -7.78 -6.74 -13.35
N LYS A 69 -8.13 -7.57 -12.35
CA LYS A 69 -8.55 -7.12 -11.01
C LYS A 69 -7.73 -7.78 -9.91
N VAL A 70 -7.22 -6.98 -8.98
CA VAL A 70 -6.52 -7.44 -7.78
C VAL A 70 -7.13 -6.77 -6.55
N PHE A 71 -7.48 -7.56 -5.53
CA PHE A 71 -8.00 -7.02 -4.27
C PHE A 71 -6.97 -6.14 -3.55
N VAL A 72 -7.44 -5.07 -2.93
CA VAL A 72 -6.58 -4.16 -2.15
C VAL A 72 -5.94 -4.89 -0.96
N SER A 73 -6.68 -5.75 -0.25
CA SER A 73 -6.18 -6.55 0.87
C SER A 73 -5.08 -7.52 0.42
N VAL A 74 -5.32 -8.24 -0.68
CA VAL A 74 -4.38 -9.20 -1.26
C VAL A 74 -3.11 -8.49 -1.74
N LEU A 75 -3.27 -7.38 -2.46
CA LEU A 75 -2.14 -6.60 -2.95
C LEU A 75 -1.29 -6.05 -1.80
N PHE A 76 -1.93 -5.56 -0.74
CA PHE A 76 -1.23 -5.10 0.46
C PHE A 76 -0.47 -6.24 1.15
N ALA A 77 -1.07 -7.43 1.26
CA ALA A 77 -0.39 -8.60 1.83
C ALA A 77 0.81 -9.06 0.99
N GLU A 78 0.70 -9.05 -0.33
CA GLU A 78 1.82 -9.36 -1.24
C GLU A 78 2.96 -8.35 -1.10
N LEU A 79 2.64 -7.06 -1.03
CA LEU A 79 3.60 -5.99 -0.79
C LEU A 79 4.25 -6.13 0.59
N ALA A 80 3.48 -6.50 1.62
CA ALA A 80 3.98 -6.72 2.97
C ALA A 80 4.97 -7.90 3.03
N ALA A 81 4.70 -8.99 2.32
CA ALA A 81 5.62 -10.12 2.23
C ALA A 81 6.99 -9.74 1.64
N SER A 82 7.04 -8.72 0.77
CA SER A 82 8.29 -8.17 0.24
C SER A 82 8.98 -7.14 1.15
N GLY A 83 8.30 -6.69 2.22
CA GLY A 83 8.74 -5.61 3.10
C GLY A 83 8.41 -4.20 2.59
N ALA A 84 7.67 -4.07 1.49
CA ALA A 84 7.34 -2.76 0.89
C ALA A 84 6.35 -1.94 1.71
N THR A 85 5.58 -2.55 2.63
CA THR A 85 4.60 -1.85 3.47
C THR A 85 5.18 -1.42 4.83
N VAL A 86 6.49 -1.55 5.06
CA VAL A 86 7.09 -1.03 6.30
C VAL A 86 6.81 0.46 6.43
N GLY A 87 6.27 0.87 7.58
CA GLY A 87 5.90 2.26 7.85
C GLY A 87 4.55 2.72 7.27
N ILE A 88 3.74 1.82 6.70
CA ILE A 88 2.38 2.11 6.23
C ILE A 88 1.41 0.97 6.58
N ASP A 89 0.30 1.29 7.23
CA ASP A 89 -0.76 0.32 7.49
C ASP A 89 -1.75 0.24 6.32
N LEU A 90 -2.72 -0.67 6.42
CA LEU A 90 -3.70 -0.91 5.35
C LEU A 90 -4.59 0.32 5.11
N ASP A 91 -4.96 1.07 6.15
CA ASP A 91 -5.86 2.22 6.01
C ASP A 91 -5.15 3.41 5.37
N ALA A 92 -3.91 3.68 5.76
CA ALA A 92 -3.05 4.66 5.11
C ALA A 92 -2.77 4.27 3.66
N PHE A 93 -2.52 2.98 3.39
CA PHE A 93 -2.37 2.47 2.02
C PHE A 93 -3.63 2.72 1.17
N LYS A 94 -4.82 2.44 1.71
CA LYS A 94 -6.11 2.73 1.07
C LYS A 94 -6.31 4.21 0.80
N ALA A 95 -5.93 5.09 1.74
CA ALA A 95 -5.99 6.53 1.55
C ALA A 95 -5.08 6.97 0.38
N CYS A 96 -3.84 6.47 0.31
CA CYS A 96 -2.93 6.74 -0.80
C CYS A 96 -3.47 6.21 -2.14
N LEU A 97 -4.09 5.01 -2.16
CA LEU A 97 -4.75 4.47 -3.35
C LEU A 97 -5.88 5.37 -3.84
N LEU A 98 -6.72 5.86 -2.94
CA LEU A 98 -7.82 6.75 -3.27
C LEU A 98 -7.31 8.05 -3.89
N GLU A 99 -6.29 8.66 -3.30
CA GLU A 99 -5.69 9.90 -3.83
C GLU A 99 -5.03 9.68 -5.19
N ALA A 100 -4.34 8.55 -5.39
CA ALA A 100 -3.77 8.17 -6.68
C ALA A 100 -4.87 7.92 -7.74
N HIS A 101 -5.98 7.30 -7.35
CA HIS A 101 -7.12 7.07 -8.23
C HIS A 101 -7.79 8.38 -8.66
N ARG A 102 -8.00 9.29 -7.73
CA ARG A 102 -8.56 10.63 -8.00
C ARG A 102 -7.66 11.45 -8.92
N ALA A 103 -6.35 11.25 -8.84
CA ALA A 103 -5.36 11.83 -9.74
C ALA A 103 -5.24 11.10 -11.10
N ARG A 104 -6.03 10.05 -11.33
CA ARG A 104 -5.99 9.19 -12.54
C ARG A 104 -4.64 8.50 -12.79
N LEU A 105 -3.85 8.30 -11.73
CA LEU A 105 -2.57 7.60 -11.81
C LEU A 105 -2.73 6.07 -11.76
N LEU A 106 -3.85 5.61 -11.19
CA LEU A 106 -4.28 4.21 -11.20
C LEU A 106 -5.81 4.14 -11.22
N SER A 107 -6.36 2.96 -11.53
CA SER A 107 -7.81 2.76 -11.52
C SER A 107 -8.22 1.83 -10.39
N LEU A 108 -9.17 2.30 -9.58
CA LEU A 108 -9.90 1.49 -8.63
C LEU A 108 -11.27 1.10 -9.20
N SER A 109 -11.80 -0.05 -8.81
CA SER A 109 -13.14 -0.49 -9.20
C SER A 109 -13.87 -1.15 -8.05
N ARG A 110 -15.20 -1.19 -8.17
CA ARG A 110 -16.06 -2.02 -7.33
C ARG A 110 -15.90 -3.49 -7.70
N CYS A 111 -16.11 -4.36 -6.72
CA CYS A 111 -16.32 -5.78 -6.90
C CYS A 111 -17.82 -6.05 -6.99
N ASP A 112 -18.32 -6.38 -8.19
CA ASP A 112 -19.77 -6.55 -8.43
C ASP A 112 -20.23 -8.02 -8.28
N LEU A 113 -19.31 -8.98 -8.20
CA LEU A 113 -19.61 -10.41 -8.17
C LEU A 113 -19.17 -11.03 -6.83
N VAL A 114 -20.10 -11.20 -5.90
CA VAL A 114 -19.85 -11.83 -4.58
C VAL A 114 -19.56 -13.33 -4.72
N GLU A 115 -19.94 -13.97 -5.84
CA GLU A 115 -19.94 -15.43 -5.98
C GLU A 115 -18.55 -16.08 -6.21
N ALA A 116 -17.49 -15.30 -6.45
CA ALA A 116 -16.13 -15.84 -6.63
C ALA A 116 -15.06 -15.17 -5.76
N ALA A 117 -15.44 -14.22 -4.89
CA ALA A 117 -14.55 -13.56 -3.95
C ALA A 117 -14.65 -14.17 -2.56
N SER A 118 -13.54 -14.18 -1.81
CA SER A 118 -13.64 -14.38 -0.36
C SER A 118 -14.35 -13.16 0.26
N ALA A 119 -15.39 -13.38 1.06
CA ALA A 119 -16.08 -12.28 1.76
C ALA A 119 -15.12 -11.47 2.66
N ALA A 120 -14.09 -12.14 3.18
CA ALA A 120 -13.04 -11.51 3.97
C ALA A 120 -12.21 -10.51 3.15
N ASP A 121 -11.83 -10.85 1.90
CA ASP A 121 -11.06 -9.93 1.05
C ASP A 121 -11.89 -8.75 0.56
N VAL A 122 -13.19 -8.96 0.32
CA VAL A 122 -14.12 -7.87 -0.02
C VAL A 122 -14.18 -6.85 1.13
N GLU A 123 -14.45 -7.32 2.35
CA GLU A 123 -14.53 -6.45 3.52
C GLU A 123 -13.18 -5.77 3.83
N ALA A 124 -12.10 -6.54 3.82
CA ALA A 124 -10.76 -6.01 4.08
C ALA A 124 -10.29 -5.02 3.00
N SER A 125 -10.80 -5.13 1.77
CA SER A 125 -10.41 -4.25 0.67
C SER A 125 -11.23 -2.98 0.54
N VAL A 126 -12.32 -2.83 1.30
CA VAL A 126 -13.25 -1.70 1.12
C VAL A 126 -12.55 -0.35 1.29
N ILE A 127 -12.74 0.52 0.31
CA ILE A 127 -12.40 1.93 0.32
C ILE A 127 -13.69 2.71 0.03
N ARG A 128 -14.16 3.49 1.01
CA ARG A 128 -15.37 4.31 0.86
C ARG A 128 -15.00 5.75 0.52
N TYR A 129 -15.62 6.28 -0.53
CA TYR A 129 -15.51 7.69 -0.88
C TYR A 129 -16.83 8.21 -1.43
N LEU A 130 -17.43 9.16 -0.71
CA LEU A 130 -18.78 9.67 -0.99
C LEU A 130 -19.79 8.51 -1.06
N SER A 131 -20.46 8.31 -2.20
CA SER A 131 -21.40 7.22 -2.45
C SER A 131 -20.77 6.03 -3.19
N ALA A 132 -19.45 6.01 -3.37
CA ALA A 132 -18.74 4.96 -4.09
C ALA A 132 -17.95 4.06 -3.13
N GLU A 133 -17.88 2.77 -3.49
CA GLU A 133 -17.07 1.77 -2.82
C GLU A 133 -16.12 1.11 -3.81
N PHE A 134 -14.84 1.05 -3.45
CA PHE A 134 -13.80 0.41 -4.23
C PHE A 134 -13.20 -0.75 -3.47
N HIS A 135 -12.82 -1.80 -4.19
CA HIS A 135 -12.35 -3.05 -3.62
C HIS A 135 -11.12 -3.58 -4.35
N VAL A 136 -10.97 -3.24 -5.63
CA VAL A 136 -9.90 -3.77 -6.48
C VAL A 136 -9.13 -2.67 -7.16
N VAL A 137 -7.83 -2.91 -7.32
CA VAL A 137 -6.95 -2.18 -8.25
C VAL A 137 -7.03 -2.86 -9.61
N MET A 138 -7.21 -2.07 -10.66
CA MET A 138 -7.19 -2.57 -12.03
C MET A 138 -5.76 -2.74 -12.53
N ARG A 139 -5.49 -3.85 -13.21
CA ARG A 139 -4.25 -4.05 -13.97
C ARG A 139 -4.28 -3.17 -15.20
N ALA A 140 -3.13 -2.59 -15.54
CA ALA A 140 -2.98 -1.87 -16.79
C ALA A 140 -2.86 -2.88 -17.94
N ARG A 141 -3.68 -2.73 -18.98
CA ARG A 141 -3.46 -3.45 -20.24
C ARG A 141 -2.24 -2.81 -20.90
N THR A 142 -1.20 -3.62 -21.09
CA THR A 142 -0.02 -3.25 -21.89
C THR A 142 -0.20 -3.73 -23.32
#